data_AF-A0A8B8AN33-F1
#
_entry.id   AF-A0A8B8AN33-F1
#
_cell.length_a   1.000
_cell.length_b   1.000
_cell.length_c   1.000
_cell.angle_alpha   90.00
_cell.angle_beta   90.00
_cell.angle_gamma   90.00
#
_symmetry.space_group_name_H-M   'P 1'
#
loop_
_entity.id
_entity.type
_entity.pdbx_description
1 polymer ?
#
loop_
_entity_poly.entity_id
_entity_poly.type
_entity_poly.pdbx_seq_one_letter_code
_entity_poly.pdbx_strand_id
1 'polypeptide(L)'
;MTTRLTFKTLSSDVLHHVQKGETIQDIRKSVALFLKTEYWHIDIVNKENHFIYDPNTKSDVLHDPFHVMVGAKERPTTGQITTTIPDIIWEYETEPRMILSCGHAITTDNLYGFIREKVLQNEYRLFCPGKNDFGICDQEWDSVQVLTQSALSPDEYIFFSGKMSFNFLNKMSNDYIKQCPGCNFYCQREKVTDSHLCCIKCSDTLWYKFKFCWHCLNHWTPEHKCSVEYSDNVAEIQKQLKECSIMTLDYSNMCGVPSKRLCPNCKALLQLDQACKTMLCIYCKTEFCFACLQKAIKGKLPCGEFDQRCVVAPIQSTD
;
A
#
# COMPACT_ATOMS: atom_id res chain seq x y z
N MET A 1 8.13 19.67 29.89
CA MET A 1 7.96 18.21 30.08
C MET A 1 8.25 17.55 28.76
N THR A 2 9.24 16.67 28.69
CA THR A 2 9.63 15.98 27.45
C THR A 2 8.62 14.89 27.14
N THR A 3 7.83 15.07 26.08
CA THR A 3 6.84 14.08 25.64
C THR A 3 7.55 12.81 25.19
N ARG A 4 7.11 11.65 25.68
CA ARG A 4 7.63 10.33 25.27
C ARG A 4 6.63 9.66 24.35
N LEU A 5 7.14 8.87 23.41
CA LEU A 5 6.35 7.99 22.55
C LEU A 5 6.77 6.54 22.80
N THR A 6 5.84 5.62 22.58
CA THR A 6 6.08 4.18 22.67
C THR A 6 6.24 3.60 21.27
N PHE A 7 7.13 2.63 21.12
CA PHE A 7 7.31 1.90 19.88
C PHE A 7 7.49 0.41 20.11
N LYS A 8 7.25 -0.36 19.07
CA LYS A 8 7.65 -1.77 18.98
C LYS A 8 8.25 -2.08 17.62
N THR A 9 9.14 -3.08 17.58
CA THR A 9 9.64 -3.61 16.32
C THR A 9 8.57 -4.48 15.65
N LEU A 10 8.67 -4.75 14.36
CA LEU A 10 7.67 -5.56 13.67
C LEU A 10 7.65 -7.03 14.14
N SER A 11 8.83 -7.54 14.51
CA SER A 11 9.06 -8.91 14.96
C SER A 11 8.87 -9.12 16.48
N SER A 12 8.55 -8.07 17.24
CA SER A 12 8.40 -8.16 18.70
C SER A 12 7.20 -7.37 19.21
N ASP A 13 6.50 -7.92 20.20
CA ASP A 13 5.43 -7.20 20.91
C ASP A 13 5.93 -6.43 22.14
N VAL A 14 7.24 -6.41 22.37
CA VAL A 14 7.85 -5.63 23.47
C VAL A 14 7.73 -4.14 23.18
N LEU A 15 7.20 -3.40 24.17
CA LEU A 15 7.07 -1.95 24.12
C LEU A 15 8.33 -1.28 24.66
N HIS A 16 8.78 -0.26 23.92
CA HIS A 16 9.93 0.56 24.25
C HIS A 16 9.57 2.04 24.22
N HIS A 17 10.32 2.88 24.92
CA HIS A 17 10.04 4.31 25.00
C HIS A 17 11.19 5.14 24.45
N VAL A 18 10.84 6.16 23.66
CA VAL A 18 11.79 7.14 23.14
C VAL A 18 11.29 8.56 23.37
N GLN A 19 12.21 9.51 23.36
CA GLN A 19 11.86 10.93 23.39
C GLN A 19 11.20 11.29 22.06
N LYS A 20 10.13 12.10 22.13
CA LYS A 20 9.49 12.64 20.94
C LYS A 20 10.45 13.66 20.30
N GLY A 21 10.80 13.42 19.04
CA GLY A 21 11.48 14.39 18.19
C GLY A 21 10.49 15.21 17.36
N GLU A 22 10.95 16.25 16.66
CA GLU A 22 10.08 17.07 15.80
C GLU A 22 9.71 16.32 14.51
N THR A 23 10.67 15.58 13.95
CA THR A 23 10.52 14.85 12.68
C THR A 23 10.63 13.35 12.87
N ILE A 24 10.19 12.60 11.86
CA ILE A 24 10.43 11.16 11.74
C ILE A 24 11.93 10.85 11.82
N GLN A 25 12.78 11.66 11.21
CA GLN A 25 14.24 11.49 11.27
C GLN A 25 14.80 11.59 12.70
N ASP A 26 14.28 12.49 13.53
CA ASP A 26 14.70 12.62 14.93
C ASP A 26 14.30 11.39 15.76
N ILE A 27 13.13 10.83 15.48
CA ILE A 27 12.67 9.59 16.11
C ILE A 27 13.51 8.41 15.65
N ARG A 28 13.85 8.30 14.35
CA ARG A 28 14.76 7.26 13.83
C ARG A 28 16.09 7.27 14.57
N LYS A 29 16.70 8.44 14.77
CA LYS A 29 17.95 8.60 15.55
C LYS A 29 17.78 8.18 17.00
N SER A 30 16.66 8.57 17.63
CA SER A 30 16.36 8.24 19.03
C SER A 30 16.18 6.73 19.22
N VAL A 31 15.45 6.08 18.31
CA VAL A 31 15.27 4.62 18.29
C VAL A 31 16.60 3.91 18.02
N ALA A 32 17.40 4.40 17.08
CA ALA A 32 18.71 3.83 16.77
C ALA A 32 19.66 3.85 17.97
N LEU A 33 19.69 4.98 18.71
CA LEU A 33 20.45 5.11 19.95
C LEU A 33 19.98 4.10 21.01
N PHE A 34 18.66 3.93 21.16
CA PHE A 34 18.08 2.96 22.09
C PHE A 34 18.45 1.51 21.72
N LEU A 35 18.33 1.16 20.44
CA LEU A 35 18.60 -0.19 19.92
C LEU A 35 20.10 -0.46 19.68
N LYS A 36 20.98 0.51 19.92
CA LYS A 36 22.44 0.42 19.68
C LYS A 36 22.72 -0.01 18.24
N THR A 37 22.12 0.71 17.31
CA THR A 37 22.32 0.55 15.87
C THR A 37 22.37 1.92 15.19
N GLU A 38 22.61 1.92 13.89
CA GLU A 38 22.67 3.14 13.08
C GLU A 38 21.29 3.54 12.57
N TYR A 39 21.04 4.85 12.46
CA TYR A 39 19.71 5.35 12.10
C TYR A 39 19.26 4.98 10.68
N TRP A 40 20.20 4.70 9.76
CA TRP A 40 19.87 4.24 8.41
C TRP A 40 19.36 2.81 8.37
N HIS A 41 19.54 2.03 9.44
CA HIS A 41 18.87 0.73 9.61
C HIS A 41 17.48 0.84 10.25
N ILE A 42 17.02 2.04 10.59
CA ILE A 42 15.72 2.23 11.23
C ILE A 42 14.77 2.87 10.22
N ASP A 43 13.66 2.20 9.93
CA ASP A 43 12.54 2.76 9.18
C ASP A 43 11.29 2.78 10.08
N ILE A 44 10.58 3.90 10.15
CA ILE A 44 9.30 4.00 10.85
C ILE A 44 8.21 3.66 9.83
N VAL A 45 7.31 2.75 10.20
CA VAL A 45 6.37 2.15 9.24
C VAL A 45 4.93 2.20 9.72
N ASN A 46 4.00 2.32 8.79
CA ASN A 46 2.59 2.05 9.04
C ASN A 46 2.30 0.59 8.73
N LYS A 47 2.00 -0.20 9.77
CA LYS A 47 1.76 -1.65 9.63
C LYS A 47 0.48 -1.98 8.86
N GLU A 48 -0.53 -1.13 8.91
CA GLU A 48 -1.83 -1.39 8.28
C GLU A 48 -1.76 -1.15 6.76
N ASN A 49 -1.21 0.00 6.37
CA ASN A 49 -1.15 0.47 4.99
C ASN A 49 0.17 0.13 4.28
N HIS A 50 1.12 -0.48 5.00
CA HIS A 50 2.43 -0.91 4.50
C HIS A 50 3.16 0.20 3.73
N PHE A 51 3.40 1.33 4.41
CA PHE A 51 4.26 2.39 3.89
C PHE A 51 5.30 2.79 4.94
N ILE A 52 6.39 3.39 4.46
CA ILE A 52 7.47 3.93 5.29
C ILE A 52 7.26 5.44 5.37
N TYR A 53 7.29 6.00 6.57
CA TYR A 53 7.12 7.44 6.75
C TYR A 53 8.32 8.20 6.17
N ASP A 54 8.05 9.32 5.48
CA ASP A 54 9.11 10.19 4.98
C ASP A 54 9.89 10.82 6.15
N PRO A 55 11.23 10.78 6.16
CA PRO A 55 12.05 11.30 7.25
C PRO A 55 11.78 12.76 7.64
N ASN A 56 11.33 13.59 6.69
CA ASN A 56 11.04 15.01 6.91
C ASN A 56 9.63 15.27 7.45
N THR A 57 8.78 14.24 7.53
CA THR A 57 7.43 14.37 8.09
C THR A 57 7.50 14.72 9.57
N LYS A 58 6.59 15.58 10.04
CA LYS A 58 6.44 15.86 11.47
C LYS A 58 6.02 14.61 12.24
N SER A 59 6.57 14.40 13.42
CA SER A 59 6.28 13.21 14.24
C SER A 59 4.85 13.12 14.77
N ASP A 60 4.07 14.20 14.70
CA ASP A 60 2.67 14.26 15.15
C ASP A 60 1.74 13.29 14.39
N VAL A 61 2.17 12.80 13.23
CA VAL A 61 1.43 11.80 12.44
C VAL A 61 1.51 10.38 13.02
N LEU A 62 2.42 10.13 13.96
CA LEU A 62 2.61 8.81 14.53
C LEU A 62 1.54 8.48 15.57
N HIS A 63 0.98 7.28 15.44
CA HIS A 63 0.21 6.66 16.51
C HIS A 63 1.12 6.22 17.67
N ASP A 64 0.56 6.05 18.86
CA ASP A 64 1.27 5.54 20.04
C ASP A 64 0.59 4.24 20.52
N PRO A 65 1.23 3.05 20.42
CA PRO A 65 2.60 2.84 19.94
C PRO A 65 2.74 2.86 18.41
N PHE A 66 3.88 3.35 17.92
CA PHE A 66 4.26 3.23 16.49
C PHE A 66 5.10 1.99 16.22
N HIS A 67 5.21 1.61 14.94
CA HIS A 67 5.97 0.43 14.50
C HIS A 67 7.29 0.83 13.84
N VAL A 68 8.32 0.06 14.15
CA VAL A 68 9.66 0.22 13.61
C VAL A 68 10.06 -1.04 12.86
N MET A 69 10.60 -0.85 11.66
CA MET A 69 11.33 -1.87 10.92
C MET A 69 12.83 -1.66 11.15
N VAL A 70 13.48 -2.61 11.80
CA VAL A 70 14.94 -2.61 12.01
C VAL A 70 15.60 -3.46 10.93
N GLY A 71 16.36 -2.84 10.04
CA GLY A 71 17.05 -3.52 8.95
C GLY A 71 18.26 -4.35 9.38
N ALA A 72 18.65 -5.31 8.54
CA ALA A 72 19.83 -6.14 8.76
C ALA A 72 21.11 -5.29 8.78
N LYS A 73 21.99 -5.55 9.77
CA LYS A 73 23.30 -4.90 9.89
C LYS A 73 24.30 -5.40 8.84
N GLU A 74 24.20 -6.68 8.52
CA GLU A 74 25.03 -7.37 7.53
C GLU A 74 24.12 -8.30 6.72
N ARG A 75 24.42 -8.48 5.43
CA ARG A 75 23.66 -9.36 4.53
C ARG A 75 24.60 -10.39 3.91
N PRO A 76 25.01 -11.44 4.63
CA PRO A 76 25.96 -12.41 4.09
C PRO A 76 25.29 -13.36 3.08
N THR A 77 26.09 -13.96 2.20
CA THR A 77 25.64 -15.01 1.25
C THR A 77 25.68 -16.43 1.86
N THR A 78 25.59 -16.56 3.18
CA THR A 78 25.83 -17.83 3.88
C THR A 78 24.86 -18.92 3.43
N GLY A 79 25.38 -20.09 3.03
CA GLY A 79 24.57 -21.23 2.60
C GLY A 79 24.02 -21.12 1.18
N GLN A 80 24.42 -20.11 0.42
CA GLN A 80 23.98 -19.89 -0.96
C GLN A 80 25.07 -20.27 -1.95
N ILE A 81 24.67 -20.66 -3.15
CA ILE A 81 25.62 -20.87 -4.25
C ILE A 81 26.04 -19.49 -4.75
N THR A 82 27.34 -19.24 -4.79
CA THR A 82 27.91 -17.94 -5.19
C THR A 82 28.78 -18.04 -6.44
N THR A 83 28.92 -16.92 -7.14
CA THR A 83 29.81 -16.78 -8.30
C THR A 83 30.50 -15.42 -8.28
N THR A 84 31.63 -15.33 -8.96
CA THR A 84 32.35 -14.09 -9.26
C THR A 84 32.20 -13.66 -10.73
N ILE A 85 31.34 -14.35 -11.49
CA ILE A 85 31.08 -14.01 -12.89
C ILE A 85 30.25 -12.72 -12.95
N PRO A 86 30.70 -11.70 -13.70
CA PRO A 86 29.98 -10.46 -13.89
C PRO A 86 28.68 -10.68 -14.69
N ASP A 87 27.53 -10.76 -14.01
CA ASP A 87 26.24 -11.06 -14.65
C ASP A 87 25.21 -9.94 -14.44
N ILE A 88 24.85 -9.66 -13.19
CA ILE A 88 24.27 -8.38 -12.78
C ILE A 88 25.41 -7.59 -12.15
N ILE A 89 25.74 -6.41 -12.70
CA ILE A 89 26.80 -5.56 -12.18
C ILE A 89 26.25 -4.15 -12.00
N TRP A 90 26.31 -3.64 -10.77
CA TRP A 90 26.25 -2.21 -10.48
C TRP A 90 27.64 -1.69 -10.13
N GLU A 91 27.91 -0.40 -10.37
CA GLU A 91 29.25 0.20 -10.42
C GLU A 91 30.09 0.05 -9.12
N TYR A 92 29.51 -0.45 -8.02
CA TYR A 92 30.13 -0.56 -6.70
C TYR A 92 29.95 -1.92 -6.01
N GLU A 93 29.88 -3.02 -6.77
CA GLU A 93 29.69 -4.37 -6.18
C GLU A 93 30.92 -4.95 -5.47
N THR A 94 30.70 -5.46 -4.26
CA THR A 94 31.66 -6.30 -3.52
C THR A 94 31.25 -7.77 -3.62
N GLU A 95 32.20 -8.64 -3.98
CA GLU A 95 32.03 -10.10 -3.98
C GLU A 95 31.86 -10.65 -2.55
N PRO A 96 31.15 -11.78 -2.35
CA PRO A 96 30.57 -12.69 -3.35
C PRO A 96 29.11 -12.40 -3.74
N ARG A 97 28.72 -12.81 -4.95
CA ARG A 97 27.32 -12.72 -5.45
C ARG A 97 26.60 -14.05 -5.40
N MET A 98 25.35 -14.06 -5.00
CA MET A 98 24.51 -15.26 -4.98
C MET A 98 23.87 -15.50 -6.34
N ILE A 99 23.89 -16.77 -6.78
CA ILE A 99 23.16 -17.24 -7.97
C ILE A 99 21.68 -17.45 -7.63
N LEU A 100 20.80 -16.85 -8.42
CA LEU A 100 19.36 -17.00 -8.36
C LEU A 100 18.87 -18.08 -9.33
N SER A 101 17.57 -18.42 -9.27
CA SER A 101 16.97 -19.51 -10.05
C SER A 101 17.06 -19.32 -11.57
N CYS A 102 17.27 -18.09 -12.05
CA CYS A 102 17.48 -17.77 -13.46
C CYS A 102 18.93 -17.96 -13.93
N GLY A 103 19.85 -18.32 -13.03
CA GLY A 103 21.29 -18.40 -13.30
C GLY A 103 22.04 -17.10 -13.08
N HIS A 104 21.32 -15.96 -13.06
CA HIS A 104 21.91 -14.66 -12.76
C HIS A 104 22.37 -14.53 -11.31
N ALA A 105 23.44 -13.77 -11.11
CA ALA A 105 23.99 -13.52 -9.80
C ALA A 105 23.97 -12.05 -9.40
N ILE A 106 23.65 -11.80 -8.13
CA ILE A 106 23.51 -10.46 -7.53
C ILE A 106 24.04 -10.49 -6.09
N THR A 107 24.59 -9.38 -5.60
CA THR A 107 24.91 -9.27 -4.17
C THR A 107 23.62 -9.20 -3.36
N THR A 108 23.68 -9.66 -2.12
CA THR A 108 22.54 -9.62 -1.17
C THR A 108 22.07 -8.20 -0.87
N ASP A 109 22.98 -7.23 -0.74
CA ASP A 109 22.62 -5.81 -0.58
C ASP A 109 21.92 -5.24 -1.83
N ASN A 110 22.40 -5.62 -3.02
CA ASN A 110 21.76 -5.20 -4.26
C ASN A 110 20.39 -5.83 -4.46
N LEU A 111 20.25 -7.10 -4.08
CA LEU A 111 18.96 -7.80 -4.08
C LEU A 111 17.98 -7.14 -3.10
N TYR A 112 18.44 -6.79 -1.89
CA TYR A 112 17.63 -6.03 -0.93
C TYR A 112 17.18 -4.69 -1.50
N GLY A 113 18.10 -3.91 -2.10
CA GLY A 113 17.79 -2.63 -2.73
C GLY A 113 16.74 -2.78 -3.84
N PHE A 114 16.88 -3.80 -4.68
CA PHE A 114 15.94 -4.12 -5.75
C PHE A 114 14.54 -4.47 -5.21
N ILE A 115 14.47 -5.38 -4.23
CA ILE A 115 13.21 -5.76 -3.58
C ILE A 115 12.55 -4.52 -2.99
N ARG A 116 13.31 -3.72 -2.22
CA ARG A 116 12.79 -2.51 -1.57
C ARG A 116 12.23 -1.54 -2.60
N GLU A 117 12.94 -1.26 -3.68
CA GLU A 117 12.49 -0.36 -4.74
C GLU A 117 11.18 -0.85 -5.37
N LYS A 118 11.15 -2.09 -5.86
CA LYS A 118 9.99 -2.64 -6.59
C LYS A 118 8.76 -2.76 -5.71
N VAL A 119 8.94 -3.27 -4.49
CA VAL A 119 7.83 -3.48 -3.55
C VAL A 119 7.24 -2.15 -3.08
N LEU A 120 8.07 -1.11 -2.89
CA LEU A 120 7.59 0.25 -2.58
C LEU A 120 6.94 0.96 -3.79
N GLN A 121 7.32 0.61 -5.02
CA GLN A 121 6.63 1.02 -6.26
C GLN A 121 5.29 0.29 -6.49
N ASN A 122 4.81 -0.49 -5.52
CA ASN A 122 3.58 -1.28 -5.55
C ASN A 122 3.62 -2.50 -6.49
N GLU A 123 4.82 -3.01 -6.82
CA GLU A 123 4.94 -4.31 -7.47
C GLU A 123 4.83 -5.45 -6.47
N TYR A 124 4.28 -6.57 -6.91
CA TYR A 124 4.13 -7.81 -6.13
C TYR A 124 4.79 -9.02 -6.80
N ARG A 125 5.26 -8.86 -8.04
CA ARG A 125 6.07 -9.84 -8.79
C ARG A 125 7.44 -9.24 -9.01
N LEU A 126 8.48 -10.05 -8.85
CA LEU A 126 9.86 -9.64 -9.02
C LEU A 126 10.43 -10.37 -10.23
N PHE A 127 11.13 -9.65 -11.10
CA PHE A 127 11.68 -10.17 -12.34
C PHE A 127 13.18 -9.90 -12.39
N CYS A 128 13.93 -10.83 -12.97
CA CYS A 128 15.37 -10.70 -13.09
C CYS A 128 15.77 -9.48 -13.94
N PRO A 129 16.54 -8.51 -13.39
CA PRO A 129 17.03 -7.37 -14.15
C PRO A 129 18.30 -7.70 -14.96
N GLY A 130 18.85 -8.91 -14.82
CA GLY A 130 20.06 -9.35 -15.51
C GLY A 130 19.91 -9.32 -17.02
N LYS A 131 21.03 -9.19 -17.71
CA LYS A 131 21.08 -9.18 -19.18
C LYS A 131 21.67 -10.50 -19.66
N ASN A 132 21.24 -10.92 -20.84
CA ASN A 132 21.82 -12.02 -21.59
C ASN A 132 22.06 -11.56 -23.04
N ASP A 133 22.59 -12.44 -23.88
CA ASP A 133 22.88 -12.16 -25.29
C ASP A 133 21.63 -11.73 -26.10
N PHE A 134 20.42 -12.00 -25.59
CA PHE A 134 19.15 -11.74 -26.24
C PHE A 134 18.35 -10.58 -25.64
N GLY A 135 18.87 -9.90 -24.60
CA GLY A 135 18.21 -8.78 -23.93
C GLY A 135 18.14 -8.91 -22.42
N ILE A 136 17.06 -8.40 -21.81
CA ILE A 136 16.81 -8.54 -20.37
C ILE A 136 16.29 -9.95 -20.11
N CYS A 137 16.78 -10.59 -19.05
CA CYS A 137 16.38 -11.93 -18.64
C CYS A 137 14.86 -12.03 -18.38
N ASP A 138 14.31 -11.10 -17.59
CA ASP A 138 12.87 -10.96 -17.29
C ASP A 138 12.20 -12.24 -16.75
N GLN A 139 13.00 -13.18 -16.24
CA GLN A 139 12.45 -14.35 -15.57
C GLN A 139 11.84 -13.93 -14.24
N GLU A 140 10.58 -14.32 -14.01
CA GLU A 140 9.92 -14.14 -12.72
C GLU A 140 10.64 -14.97 -11.65
N TRP A 141 10.94 -14.31 -10.54
CA TRP A 141 11.48 -14.95 -9.37
C TRP A 141 10.38 -15.39 -8.41
N ASP A 142 10.56 -16.57 -7.81
CA ASP A 142 9.73 -16.99 -6.69
C ASP A 142 9.95 -16.04 -5.50
N SER A 143 8.87 -15.40 -5.06
CA SER A 143 8.94 -14.35 -4.05
C SER A 143 9.36 -14.89 -2.68
N VAL A 144 8.96 -16.12 -2.33
CA VAL A 144 9.34 -16.73 -1.05
C VAL A 144 10.83 -17.06 -1.06
N GLN A 145 11.31 -17.64 -2.16
CA GLN A 145 12.71 -17.95 -2.36
C GLN A 145 13.57 -16.69 -2.30
N VAL A 146 13.22 -15.65 -3.08
CA VAL A 146 14.01 -14.41 -3.15
C VAL A 146 14.05 -13.67 -1.82
N LEU A 147 12.92 -13.55 -1.12
CA LEU A 147 12.91 -12.90 0.20
C LEU A 147 13.77 -13.68 1.21
N THR A 148 13.70 -15.01 1.18
CA THR A 148 14.53 -15.88 2.04
C THR A 148 16.01 -15.75 1.72
N GLN A 149 16.34 -15.58 0.43
CA GLN A 149 17.70 -15.43 -0.05
C GLN A 149 18.30 -14.04 0.24
N SER A 150 17.49 -12.99 0.29
CA SER A 150 17.96 -11.60 0.46
C SER A 150 18.51 -11.22 1.85
N ALA A 151 18.75 -12.20 2.73
CA ALA A 151 19.31 -12.00 4.07
C ALA A 151 18.61 -10.88 4.88
N LEU A 152 17.28 -10.80 4.75
CA LEU A 152 16.46 -9.83 5.47
C LEU A 152 16.51 -10.11 6.97
N SER A 153 16.52 -9.03 7.74
CA SER A 153 16.15 -9.09 9.15
C SER A 153 14.71 -9.60 9.32
N PRO A 154 14.34 -10.11 10.51
CA PRO A 154 12.96 -10.50 10.79
C PRO A 154 11.94 -9.38 10.53
N ASP A 155 12.29 -8.13 10.85
CA ASP A 155 11.41 -6.98 10.63
C ASP A 155 11.24 -6.67 9.13
N GLU A 156 12.33 -6.65 8.36
CA GLU A 156 12.28 -6.46 6.91
C GLU A 156 11.45 -7.57 6.25
N TYR A 157 11.65 -8.83 6.63
CA TYR A 157 10.87 -9.94 6.08
C TYR A 157 9.37 -9.75 6.33
N ILE A 158 8.97 -9.40 7.56
CA ILE A 158 7.56 -9.12 7.91
C ILE A 158 7.01 -7.98 7.07
N PHE A 159 7.76 -6.89 6.93
CA PHE A 159 7.31 -5.72 6.17
C PHE A 159 7.18 -6.02 4.68
N PHE A 160 8.21 -6.57 4.04
CA PHE A 160 8.22 -6.78 2.58
C PHE A 160 7.27 -7.90 2.17
N SER A 161 7.19 -9.01 2.91
CA SER A 161 6.19 -10.06 2.63
C SER A 161 4.75 -9.54 2.77
N GLY A 162 4.48 -8.75 3.81
CA GLY A 162 3.20 -8.07 4.02
C GLY A 162 2.88 -7.08 2.90
N LYS A 163 3.84 -6.22 2.53
CA LYS A 163 3.67 -5.24 1.46
C LYS A 163 3.45 -5.90 0.10
N MET A 164 4.17 -6.97 -0.23
CA MET A 164 3.93 -7.72 -1.47
C MET A 164 2.52 -8.31 -1.51
N SER A 165 2.06 -8.88 -0.39
CA SER A 165 0.69 -9.39 -0.26
C SER A 165 -0.35 -8.27 -0.42
N PHE A 166 -0.09 -7.11 0.18
CA PHE A 166 -0.93 -5.92 0.06
C PHE A 166 -0.98 -5.38 -1.38
N ASN A 167 0.16 -5.34 -2.07
CA ASN A 167 0.27 -4.94 -3.47
C ASN A 167 -0.51 -5.90 -4.39
N PHE A 168 -0.38 -7.22 -4.16
CA PHE A 168 -1.15 -8.24 -4.86
C PHE A 168 -2.65 -8.02 -4.68
N LEU A 169 -3.11 -7.89 -3.43
CA LEU A 169 -4.52 -7.67 -3.12
C LEU A 169 -5.04 -6.40 -3.79
N ASN A 170 -4.30 -5.30 -3.73
CA ASN A 170 -4.71 -4.05 -4.38
C ASN A 170 -4.85 -4.21 -5.89
N LYS A 171 -3.88 -4.85 -6.56
CA LYS A 171 -3.88 -5.06 -8.01
C LYS A 171 -5.02 -6.02 -8.44
N MET A 172 -5.31 -7.05 -7.65
CA MET A 172 -6.34 -8.03 -7.93
C MET A 172 -7.75 -7.62 -7.47
N SER A 173 -7.89 -6.67 -6.54
CA SER A 173 -9.17 -6.32 -5.90
C SER A 173 -10.23 -5.76 -6.84
N ASN A 174 -9.80 -5.21 -7.98
CA ASN A 174 -10.70 -4.64 -8.98
C ASN A 174 -11.34 -5.71 -9.86
N ASP A 175 -10.61 -6.80 -10.11
CA ASP A 175 -10.96 -7.72 -11.19
C ASP A 175 -11.03 -9.18 -10.79
N TYR A 176 -10.50 -9.59 -9.64
CA TYR A 176 -10.43 -11.02 -9.30
C TYR A 176 -10.71 -11.33 -7.84
N ILE A 177 -10.37 -10.43 -6.92
CA ILE A 177 -10.46 -10.71 -5.47
C ILE A 177 -11.46 -9.78 -4.78
N LYS A 178 -12.32 -10.33 -3.92
CA LYS A 178 -13.18 -9.59 -2.98
C LYS A 178 -13.20 -10.26 -1.60
N GLN A 179 -13.37 -9.47 -0.56
CA GLN A 179 -13.65 -10.02 0.77
C GLN A 179 -15.09 -10.54 0.82
N CYS A 180 -15.25 -11.71 1.43
CA CYS A 180 -16.56 -12.26 1.72
C CYS A 180 -17.29 -11.37 2.73
N PRO A 181 -18.56 -10.96 2.48
CA PRO A 181 -19.33 -10.11 3.39
C PRO A 181 -19.63 -10.79 4.73
N GLY A 182 -19.62 -12.13 4.79
CA GLY A 182 -19.95 -12.89 5.99
C GLY A 182 -18.77 -13.11 6.93
N CYS A 183 -17.56 -13.34 6.39
CA CYS A 183 -16.40 -13.75 7.20
C CYS A 183 -15.11 -12.98 6.92
N ASN A 184 -15.14 -11.98 6.03
CA ASN A 184 -14.00 -11.15 5.60
C ASN A 184 -12.84 -11.91 4.94
N PHE A 185 -13.02 -13.21 4.65
CA PHE A 185 -12.04 -14.01 3.92
C PHE A 185 -11.97 -13.58 2.45
N TYR A 186 -10.77 -13.42 1.90
CA TYR A 186 -10.59 -13.08 0.50
C TYR A 186 -11.00 -14.25 -0.41
N CYS A 187 -11.91 -13.99 -1.34
CA CYS A 187 -12.41 -14.93 -2.32
C CYS A 187 -11.95 -14.47 -3.71
N GLN A 188 -11.57 -15.42 -4.56
CA GLN A 188 -11.13 -15.18 -5.92
C GLN A 188 -12.18 -15.71 -6.90
N ARG A 189 -12.49 -14.95 -7.96
CA ARG A 189 -13.26 -15.45 -9.11
C ARG A 189 -12.33 -16.01 -10.19
N GLU A 190 -12.79 -17.03 -10.92
CA GLU A 190 -12.00 -17.65 -11.98
C GLU A 190 -11.95 -16.77 -13.22
N LYS A 191 -13.07 -16.14 -13.59
CA LYS A 191 -13.18 -15.27 -14.75
C LYS A 191 -13.69 -13.90 -14.35
N VAL A 192 -13.21 -12.86 -15.04
CA VAL A 192 -13.67 -11.48 -14.83
C VAL A 192 -15.16 -11.28 -15.16
N THR A 193 -15.75 -12.20 -15.90
CA THR A 193 -17.17 -12.23 -16.26
C THR A 193 -18.05 -12.88 -15.18
N ASP A 194 -17.45 -13.55 -14.20
CA ASP A 194 -18.21 -14.20 -13.14
C ASP A 194 -18.84 -13.13 -12.25
N SER A 195 -20.17 -13.13 -12.21
CA SER A 195 -21.00 -12.18 -11.47
C SER A 195 -21.07 -12.48 -9.98
N HIS A 196 -20.46 -13.57 -9.52
CA HIS A 196 -20.53 -14.05 -8.15
C HIS A 196 -19.26 -14.80 -7.75
N LEU A 197 -18.96 -14.82 -6.46
CA LEU A 197 -17.88 -15.62 -5.89
C LEU A 197 -18.46 -16.65 -4.93
N CYS A 198 -17.72 -17.74 -4.73
CA CYS A 198 -17.99 -18.74 -3.71
C CYS A 198 -17.00 -18.53 -2.55
N CYS A 199 -17.49 -18.37 -1.32
CA CYS A 199 -16.61 -18.36 -0.15
C CYS A 199 -16.42 -19.79 0.37
N ILE A 200 -15.21 -20.33 0.23
CA ILE A 200 -14.88 -21.69 0.69
C ILE A 200 -15.08 -21.81 2.21
N LYS A 201 -14.61 -20.83 2.99
CA LYS A 201 -14.68 -20.85 4.46
C LYS A 201 -16.12 -20.87 4.98
N CYS A 202 -16.99 -20.02 4.42
CA CYS A 202 -18.41 -20.04 4.77
C CYS A 202 -19.09 -21.33 4.28
N SER A 203 -18.73 -21.80 3.09
CA SER A 203 -19.28 -23.04 2.53
C SER A 203 -18.90 -24.30 3.30
N ASP A 204 -17.80 -24.29 4.04
CA ASP A 204 -17.39 -25.40 4.90
C ASP A 204 -18.14 -25.40 6.24
N THR A 205 -18.64 -24.24 6.67
CA THR A 205 -19.38 -24.08 7.93
C THR A 205 -20.89 -24.22 7.73
N LEU A 206 -21.38 -23.83 6.56
CA LEU A 206 -22.79 -23.88 6.20
C LEU A 206 -23.08 -25.19 5.47
N TRP A 207 -24.32 -25.68 5.59
CA TRP A 207 -24.77 -26.87 4.87
C TRP A 207 -24.89 -26.66 3.34
N TYR A 208 -24.68 -25.44 2.85
CA TYR A 208 -24.80 -25.05 1.45
C TYR A 208 -23.58 -24.22 1.00
N LYS A 209 -23.38 -24.12 -0.32
CA LYS A 209 -22.34 -23.27 -0.92
C LYS A 209 -22.71 -21.79 -0.77
N PHE A 210 -21.97 -21.06 0.05
CA PHE A 210 -22.17 -19.63 0.24
C PHE A 210 -21.59 -18.86 -0.95
N LYS A 211 -22.46 -18.23 -1.72
CA LYS A 211 -22.11 -17.39 -2.87
C LYS A 211 -22.61 -15.96 -2.70
N PHE A 212 -21.89 -14.99 -3.25
CA PHE A 212 -22.28 -13.58 -3.20
C PHE A 212 -22.01 -12.85 -4.52
N CYS A 213 -22.84 -11.86 -4.89
CA CYS A 213 -22.68 -11.06 -6.13
C CYS A 213 -21.34 -10.31 -6.04
N TRP A 214 -20.54 -10.39 -7.11
CA TRP A 214 -19.27 -9.66 -7.24
C TRP A 214 -19.48 -8.13 -7.09
N HIS A 215 -20.62 -7.63 -7.56
CA HIS A 215 -20.90 -6.20 -7.64
C HIS A 215 -21.50 -5.63 -6.36
N CYS A 216 -22.59 -6.21 -5.85
CA CYS A 216 -23.30 -5.69 -4.68
C CYS A 216 -22.94 -6.37 -3.35
N LEU A 217 -22.14 -7.45 -3.39
CA LEU A 217 -21.77 -8.27 -2.24
C LEU A 217 -22.94 -8.97 -1.52
N ASN A 218 -24.17 -8.88 -1.99
CA ASN A 218 -25.31 -9.60 -1.43
C ASN A 218 -25.27 -11.09 -1.78
N HIS A 219 -26.01 -11.90 -1.02
CA HIS A 219 -26.17 -13.33 -1.28
C HIS A 219 -26.64 -13.62 -2.71
N TRP A 220 -25.99 -14.59 -3.37
CA TRP A 220 -26.24 -14.93 -4.76
C TRP A 220 -27.20 -16.12 -4.90
N THR A 221 -28.25 -15.94 -5.69
CA THR A 221 -29.21 -16.96 -6.11
C THR A 221 -29.39 -16.92 -7.64
N PRO A 222 -29.94 -17.95 -8.29
CA PRO A 222 -30.21 -17.93 -9.73
C PRO A 222 -31.11 -16.76 -10.17
N GLU A 223 -32.02 -16.33 -9.30
CA GLU A 223 -32.94 -15.20 -9.51
C GLU A 223 -32.34 -13.87 -9.03
N HIS A 224 -31.05 -13.85 -8.68
CA HIS A 224 -30.38 -12.66 -8.16
C HIS A 224 -30.43 -11.55 -9.19
N LYS A 225 -31.25 -10.54 -8.89
CA LYS A 225 -31.20 -9.27 -9.57
C LYS A 225 -30.22 -8.42 -8.80
N CYS A 226 -29.03 -8.26 -9.37
CA CYS A 226 -28.06 -7.32 -8.84
C CYS A 226 -28.70 -5.95 -9.15
N SER A 227 -29.49 -5.42 -8.22
CA SER A 227 -29.94 -4.05 -8.30
C SER A 227 -28.64 -3.25 -8.34
N VAL A 228 -28.48 -2.42 -9.37
CA VAL A 228 -27.37 -1.45 -9.40
C VAL A 228 -27.59 -0.37 -8.32
N GLU A 229 -28.56 -0.57 -7.43
CA GLU A 229 -28.56 0.02 -6.11
C GLU A 229 -27.58 -0.77 -5.24
N TYR A 230 -26.41 -0.18 -5.00
CA TYR A 230 -25.54 -0.41 -3.85
C TYR A 230 -26.33 -0.22 -2.52
N SER A 231 -27.48 -0.88 -2.32
CA SER A 231 -28.62 -0.33 -1.56
C SER A 231 -28.48 -0.33 -0.04
N ASP A 232 -27.54 -1.06 0.54
CA ASP A 232 -27.26 -0.88 1.98
C ASP A 232 -26.25 0.25 2.24
N ASN A 233 -25.48 0.65 1.24
CA ASN A 233 -24.52 1.76 1.33
C ASN A 233 -24.91 2.99 0.52
N VAL A 234 -25.86 2.96 -0.42
CA VAL A 234 -26.26 4.15 -1.18
C VAL A 234 -26.99 5.12 -0.28
N ALA A 235 -27.95 4.64 0.52
CA ALA A 235 -28.64 5.49 1.48
C ALA A 235 -27.63 6.08 2.50
N GLU A 236 -26.68 5.28 2.97
CA GLU A 236 -25.65 5.72 3.92
C GLU A 236 -24.57 6.61 3.27
N ILE A 237 -24.13 6.35 2.05
CA ILE A 237 -23.22 7.19 1.27
C ILE A 237 -23.91 8.50 0.92
N GLN A 238 -25.18 8.47 0.47
CA GLN A 238 -25.98 9.67 0.24
C GLN A 238 -26.16 10.46 1.53
N LYS A 239 -26.43 9.79 2.64
CA LYS A 239 -26.49 10.41 3.96
C LYS A 239 -25.15 11.05 4.31
N GLN A 240 -24.03 10.34 4.17
CA GLN A 240 -22.70 10.87 4.43
C GLN A 240 -22.30 12.00 3.49
N LEU A 241 -22.75 12.01 2.22
CA LEU A 241 -22.51 13.11 1.28
C LEU A 241 -23.38 14.33 1.63
N LYS A 242 -24.62 14.13 2.06
CA LYS A 242 -25.56 15.21 2.45
C LYS A 242 -25.23 15.81 3.81
N GLU A 243 -24.84 14.99 4.78
CA GLU A 243 -24.57 15.36 6.17
C GLU A 243 -23.09 15.68 6.44
N CYS A 244 -22.19 15.50 5.45
CA CYS A 244 -20.78 15.86 5.65
C CYS A 244 -20.62 17.35 5.97
N SER A 245 -19.63 17.64 6.81
CA SER A 245 -19.28 19.01 7.13
C SER A 245 -18.82 19.75 5.88
N ILE A 246 -19.18 21.03 5.81
CA ILE A 246 -18.61 21.96 4.84
C ILE A 246 -17.30 22.48 5.42
N MET A 247 -16.25 22.48 4.61
CA MET A 247 -14.92 22.96 4.98
C MET A 247 -14.42 24.04 4.03
N THR A 248 -13.36 24.71 4.48
CA THR A 248 -12.60 25.67 3.69
C THR A 248 -11.26 25.04 3.34
N LEU A 249 -10.83 25.14 2.08
CA LEU A 249 -9.50 24.71 1.67
C LEU A 249 -8.51 25.87 1.88
N ASP A 250 -7.69 25.78 2.93
CA ASP A 250 -6.84 26.88 3.42
C ASP A 250 -5.91 27.45 2.34
N TYR A 251 -5.28 26.59 1.54
CA TYR A 251 -4.32 27.04 0.51
C TYR A 251 -4.94 27.84 -0.62
N SER A 252 -6.20 27.57 -0.96
CA SER A 252 -6.92 28.23 -2.07
C SER A 252 -8.01 29.17 -1.59
N ASN A 253 -8.19 29.27 -0.26
CA ASN A 253 -9.22 30.05 0.41
C ASN A 253 -10.62 29.84 -0.23
N MET A 254 -10.94 28.57 -0.50
CA MET A 254 -12.20 28.14 -1.09
C MET A 254 -13.15 27.66 0.00
N CYS A 255 -14.21 28.43 0.24
CA CYS A 255 -15.28 28.07 1.17
C CYS A 255 -16.34 27.20 0.45
N GLY A 256 -17.08 26.41 1.22
CA GLY A 256 -18.23 25.67 0.67
C GLY A 256 -17.90 24.27 0.15
N VAL A 257 -16.72 23.71 0.44
CA VAL A 257 -16.31 22.39 -0.06
C VAL A 257 -16.84 21.30 0.87
N PRO A 258 -17.63 20.32 0.39
CA PRO A 258 -18.03 19.15 1.18
C PRO A 258 -16.81 18.33 1.62
N SER A 259 -16.71 17.92 2.88
CA SER A 259 -15.57 17.14 3.41
C SER A 259 -15.53 15.69 2.93
N LYS A 260 -16.63 15.20 2.34
CA LYS A 260 -16.73 13.89 1.71
C LYS A 260 -17.22 14.00 0.27
N ARG A 261 -16.61 13.27 -0.66
CA ARG A 261 -16.97 13.25 -2.09
C ARG A 261 -16.75 11.89 -2.72
N LEU A 262 -17.44 11.63 -3.83
CA LEU A 262 -17.20 10.43 -4.65
C LEU A 262 -16.11 10.68 -5.68
N CYS A 263 -15.25 9.69 -5.88
CA CYS A 263 -14.28 9.71 -6.97
C CYS A 263 -15.00 9.88 -8.33
N PRO A 264 -14.59 10.83 -9.19
CA PRO A 264 -15.21 11.03 -10.51
C PRO A 264 -14.93 9.88 -11.50
N ASN A 265 -14.09 8.91 -11.12
CA ASN A 265 -13.80 7.74 -11.93
C ASN A 265 -14.47 6.47 -11.40
N CYS A 266 -14.10 6.02 -10.20
CA CYS A 266 -14.56 4.74 -9.64
C CYS A 266 -15.71 4.88 -8.63
N LYS A 267 -16.23 6.09 -8.40
CA LYS A 267 -17.34 6.39 -7.47
C LYS A 267 -17.13 5.98 -6.01
N ALA A 268 -15.90 5.66 -5.61
CA ALA A 268 -15.56 5.40 -4.22
C ALA A 268 -15.76 6.66 -3.36
N LEU A 269 -16.30 6.50 -2.15
CA LEU A 269 -16.43 7.57 -1.17
C LEU A 269 -15.04 7.92 -0.61
N LEU A 270 -14.67 9.19 -0.70
CA LEU A 270 -13.40 9.74 -0.25
C LEU A 270 -13.69 10.84 0.76
N GLN A 271 -12.93 10.86 1.85
CA GLN A 271 -12.94 11.93 2.83
C GLN A 271 -11.64 12.72 2.68
N LEU A 272 -11.75 14.04 2.71
CA LEU A 272 -10.59 14.92 2.67
C LEU A 272 -10.06 15.10 4.09
N ASP A 273 -8.81 14.70 4.30
CA ASP A 273 -8.07 14.82 5.56
C ASP A 273 -7.11 16.03 5.55
N GLN A 274 -6.73 16.52 4.36
CA GLN A 274 -5.76 17.61 4.16
C GLN A 274 -6.37 18.81 3.42
N ALA A 275 -5.91 20.03 3.72
CA ALA A 275 -6.45 21.28 3.15
C ALA A 275 -6.10 21.54 1.66
N CYS A 276 -5.64 20.52 0.90
CA CYS A 276 -5.27 20.65 -0.51
C CYS A 276 -6.42 20.26 -1.44
N LYS A 277 -6.59 20.99 -2.55
CA LYS A 277 -7.62 20.67 -3.55
C LYS A 277 -7.25 19.52 -4.49
N THR A 278 -6.01 19.06 -4.51
CA THR A 278 -5.56 17.95 -5.35
C THR A 278 -5.71 16.64 -4.59
N MET A 279 -6.47 15.69 -5.16
CA MET A 279 -6.75 14.39 -4.58
C MET A 279 -6.29 13.29 -5.53
N LEU A 280 -5.55 12.31 -5.00
CA LEU A 280 -5.28 11.04 -5.68
C LEU A 280 -6.21 9.98 -5.10
N CYS A 281 -7.13 9.46 -5.93
CA CYS A 281 -8.03 8.40 -5.47
C CYS A 281 -7.22 7.18 -5.01
N ILE A 282 -7.34 6.81 -3.73
CA ILE A 282 -6.59 5.68 -3.16
C ILE A 282 -6.89 4.35 -3.87
N TYR A 283 -8.11 4.21 -4.43
CA TYR A 283 -8.60 3.00 -5.09
C TYR A 283 -8.23 2.89 -6.57
N CYS A 284 -8.48 3.93 -7.38
CA CYS A 284 -8.28 3.87 -8.83
C CYS A 284 -7.16 4.77 -9.36
N LYS A 285 -6.43 5.46 -8.47
CA LYS A 285 -5.32 6.37 -8.80
C LYS A 285 -5.65 7.49 -9.77
N THR A 286 -6.94 7.77 -10.00
CA THR A 286 -7.35 8.99 -10.71
C THR A 286 -7.00 10.19 -9.84
N GLU A 287 -6.17 11.07 -10.39
CA GLU A 287 -5.92 12.38 -9.85
C GLU A 287 -7.01 13.35 -10.31
N PHE A 288 -7.57 14.11 -9.37
CA PHE A 288 -8.65 15.06 -9.66
C PHE A 288 -8.71 16.18 -8.61
N CYS A 289 -9.38 17.27 -8.94
CA CYS A 289 -9.65 18.34 -8.00
C CYS A 289 -10.79 17.93 -7.07
N PHE A 290 -10.55 17.88 -5.76
CA PHE A 290 -11.57 17.56 -4.77
C PHE A 290 -12.69 18.61 -4.75
N ALA A 291 -12.40 19.89 -5.03
CA ALA A 291 -13.42 20.94 -5.01
C ALA A 291 -14.37 20.89 -6.22
N CYS A 292 -13.85 20.81 -7.45
CA CYS A 292 -14.64 20.88 -8.69
C CYS A 292 -14.83 19.56 -9.42
N LEU A 293 -14.22 18.47 -8.94
CA LEU A 293 -14.29 17.10 -9.48
C LEU A 293 -13.68 16.90 -10.88
N GLN A 294 -13.00 17.91 -11.45
CA GLN A 294 -12.31 17.77 -12.73
C GLN A 294 -11.09 16.86 -12.59
N LYS A 295 -10.98 15.86 -13.48
CA LYS A 295 -9.84 14.94 -13.56
C LYS A 295 -8.60 15.65 -14.10
N ALA A 296 -7.42 15.30 -13.60
CA ALA A 296 -6.16 15.80 -14.11
C ALA A 296 -5.94 15.33 -15.56
N ILE A 297 -5.40 16.23 -16.39
CA ILE A 297 -5.00 15.93 -17.77
C ILE A 297 -3.49 16.07 -17.82
N LYS A 298 -2.78 14.97 -18.14
CA LYS A 298 -1.30 14.92 -18.16
C LYS A 298 -0.67 15.40 -16.82
N GLY A 299 -1.24 14.99 -15.69
CA GLY A 299 -0.74 15.33 -14.35
C GLY A 299 -1.00 16.77 -13.91
N LYS A 300 -1.89 17.51 -14.59
CA LYS A 300 -2.27 18.88 -14.22
C LYS A 300 -3.78 19.04 -14.10
N LEU A 301 -4.22 19.75 -13.07
CA LEU A 301 -5.63 20.09 -12.90
C LEU A 301 -6.04 21.19 -13.89
N PRO A 302 -7.11 20.99 -14.69
CA PRO A 302 -7.59 22.02 -15.62
C PRO A 302 -8.09 23.29 -14.93
N CYS A 303 -8.50 23.18 -13.66
CA CYS A 303 -9.00 24.28 -12.85
C CYS A 303 -7.91 25.09 -12.14
N GLY A 304 -6.65 24.98 -12.58
CA GLY A 304 -5.53 25.75 -12.05
C GLY A 304 -4.74 25.06 -10.92
N GLU A 305 -3.64 25.71 -10.54
CA GLU A 305 -2.64 25.25 -9.55
C GLU A 305 -3.19 25.23 -8.11
N PHE A 306 -2.46 24.63 -7.16
CA PHE A 306 -2.96 24.29 -5.81
C PHE A 306 -3.56 25.45 -4.99
N ASP A 307 -3.13 26.69 -5.22
CA ASP A 307 -3.54 27.92 -4.53
C ASP A 307 -4.66 28.70 -5.27
N GLN A 308 -4.99 28.31 -6.50
CA GLN A 308 -6.00 28.99 -7.32
C GLN A 308 -7.42 28.53 -6.98
N ARG A 309 -8.39 29.44 -7.06
CA ARG A 309 -9.80 29.14 -6.83
C ARG A 309 -10.45 28.48 -8.04
N CYS A 310 -11.39 27.58 -7.80
CA CYS A 310 -12.27 27.01 -8.81
C CYS A 310 -13.73 26.98 -8.32
N VAL A 311 -14.67 26.76 -9.25
CA VAL A 311 -16.09 26.62 -8.90
C VAL A 311 -16.28 25.29 -8.19
N VAL A 312 -16.73 25.35 -6.94
CA VAL A 312 -17.02 24.17 -6.13
C VAL A 312 -18.19 23.41 -6.75
N ALA A 313 -17.99 22.13 -7.02
CA ALA A 313 -19.05 21.27 -7.56
C ALA A 313 -20.16 21.07 -6.51
N PRO A 314 -21.42 20.86 -6.93
CA PRO A 314 -22.48 20.52 -5.99
C PRO A 314 -22.18 19.21 -5.23
N ILE A 315 -22.93 18.96 -4.16
CA ILE A 315 -22.94 17.67 -3.47
C ILE A 315 -23.39 16.61 -4.49
N GLN A 316 -22.61 15.54 -4.61
CA GLN A 316 -22.87 14.48 -5.59
C GLN A 316 -24.07 13.64 -5.14
N SER A 317 -24.99 13.35 -6.07
CA SER A 317 -25.91 12.22 -5.91
C SER A 317 -25.25 10.95 -6.47
N THR A 318 -25.73 9.79 -6.02
CA THR A 318 -25.26 8.47 -6.48
C THR A 318 -25.93 8.03 -7.79
N ASP A 319 -26.63 8.94 -8.47
CA ASP A 319 -27.29 8.68 -9.75
C ASP A 319 -26.29 8.71 -10.93
#